data_AF-A0A431W3U6-F1
#
_entry.id   AF-A0A431W3U6-F1
#
_cell.length_a   1.000
_cell.length_b   1.000
_cell.length_c   1.000
_cell.angle_alpha   90.00
_cell.angle_beta   90.00
_cell.angle_gamma   90.00
#
_symmetry.space_group_name_H-M   'P 1'
#
loop_
_entity.id
_entity.type
_entity.pdbx_description
1 polymer ?
#
loop_
_entity_poly.entity_id
_entity_poly.type
_entity_poly.pdbx_seq_one_letter_code
_entity_poly.pdbx_strand_id
1 'polypeptide(L)'
;MKKLILALTILFSPALLAEEAISILWHNLAPGAADLPVETNVNLALDGKKVIIPGFVVPLDGKNSGYVKNFLLTPQQGACFHKPPSPANQLIHVSFDVPIAIPDLQQPMYIAGTLSVKSAQAGFAKTGYHLKGIEAIAYPAHISTPDTEQAHQHE
;
A
#
# COMPACT_ATOMS: atom_id res chain seq x y z
N MET A 1 11.09 56.19 -29.28
CA MET A 1 10.04 55.16 -29.20
C MET A 1 10.65 53.89 -28.60
N LYS A 2 10.47 53.62 -27.31
CA LYS A 2 11.03 52.42 -26.63
C LYS A 2 9.99 51.30 -26.68
N LYS A 3 10.30 50.23 -27.41
CA LYS A 3 9.45 49.02 -27.46
C LYS A 3 9.68 48.23 -26.17
N LEU A 4 8.66 48.15 -25.33
CA LEU A 4 8.65 47.30 -24.14
C LEU A 4 8.34 45.87 -24.61
N ILE A 5 9.34 44.98 -24.63
CA ILE A 5 9.12 43.56 -24.87
C ILE A 5 8.83 42.93 -23.50
N LEU A 6 7.55 42.65 -23.24
CA LEU A 6 7.12 41.87 -22.09
C LEU A 6 7.43 40.40 -22.38
N ALA A 7 8.57 39.92 -21.89
CA ALA A 7 8.89 38.49 -21.91
C ALA A 7 7.98 37.77 -20.91
N LEU A 8 6.88 37.20 -21.39
CA LEU A 8 6.00 36.34 -20.60
C LEU A 8 6.72 35.00 -20.41
N THR A 9 7.53 34.90 -19.35
CA THR A 9 8.08 33.64 -18.87
C THR A 9 6.92 32.78 -18.37
N ILE A 10 6.48 31.83 -19.19
CA ILE A 10 5.57 30.77 -18.78
C ILE A 10 6.32 29.95 -17.72
N LEU A 11 5.94 30.13 -16.46
CA LEU A 11 6.30 29.21 -15.39
C LEU A 11 5.67 27.86 -15.73
N PHE A 12 6.45 26.98 -16.37
CA PHE A 12 6.05 25.61 -16.61
C PHE A 12 6.01 24.90 -15.25
N SER A 13 4.85 24.89 -14.62
CA SER A 13 4.64 24.24 -13.33
C SER A 13 4.94 22.73 -13.47
N PRO A 14 5.93 22.17 -12.76
CA PRO A 14 6.28 20.75 -12.84
C PRO A 14 5.17 19.82 -12.32
N ALA A 15 4.11 20.37 -11.72
CA ALA A 15 2.98 19.61 -11.20
C ALA A 15 2.19 18.82 -12.26
N LEU A 16 2.31 19.17 -13.55
CA LEU A 16 1.55 18.50 -14.62
C LEU A 16 2.00 17.05 -14.90
N LEU A 17 3.14 16.63 -14.33
CA LEU A 17 3.77 15.32 -14.58
C LEU A 17 3.73 14.39 -13.34
N ALA A 18 2.99 14.76 -12.30
CA ALA A 18 2.80 13.87 -11.15
C ALA A 18 1.86 12.72 -11.51
N GLU A 19 2.41 11.55 -11.84
CA GLU A 19 1.62 10.32 -11.99
C GLU A 19 0.97 9.98 -10.64
N GLU A 20 -0.35 10.15 -10.58
CA GLU A 20 -1.16 9.80 -9.41
C GLU A 20 -1.07 8.30 -9.14
N ALA A 21 -1.03 7.92 -7.86
CA ALA A 21 -1.00 6.52 -7.48
C ALA A 21 -2.34 5.86 -7.85
N ILE A 22 -2.28 4.74 -8.58
CA ILE A 22 -3.47 3.98 -8.95
C ILE A 22 -3.96 3.24 -7.71
N SER A 23 -5.23 3.45 -7.34
CA SER A 23 -5.85 2.65 -6.28
C SER A 23 -6.13 1.25 -6.79
N ILE A 24 -5.57 0.25 -6.11
CA ILE A 24 -5.75 -1.16 -6.44
C ILE A 24 -6.23 -1.95 -5.22
N LEU A 25 -6.94 -3.03 -5.50
CA LEU A 25 -7.35 -4.04 -4.54
C LEU A 25 -6.65 -5.36 -4.84
N TRP A 26 -6.76 -6.31 -3.91
CA TRP A 26 -6.07 -7.60 -3.96
C TRP A 26 -6.38 -8.43 -5.21
N HIS A 27 -7.61 -8.35 -5.73
CA HIS A 27 -7.99 -9.02 -6.98
C HIS A 27 -7.27 -8.45 -8.21
N ASN A 28 -6.71 -7.24 -8.16
CA ASN A 28 -5.94 -6.69 -9.28
C ASN A 28 -4.55 -7.34 -9.40
N LEU A 29 -4.03 -7.97 -8.35
CA LEU A 29 -2.71 -8.62 -8.34
C LEU A 29 -2.71 -9.99 -9.03
N ALA A 30 -3.87 -10.61 -9.23
CA ALA A 30 -3.97 -11.94 -9.82
C ALA A 30 -5.05 -11.92 -10.90
N PRO A 31 -4.70 -12.06 -12.20
CA PRO A 31 -5.71 -12.09 -13.27
C PRO A 31 -6.61 -13.34 -13.23
N GLY A 32 -6.13 -14.44 -12.63
CA GLY A 32 -6.89 -15.65 -12.36
C GLY A 32 -7.08 -15.90 -10.86
N ALA A 33 -7.58 -17.09 -10.50
CA ALA A 33 -7.80 -17.49 -9.11
C ALA A 33 -6.53 -17.39 -8.26
N ALA A 34 -6.66 -16.87 -7.04
CA ALA A 34 -5.52 -16.55 -6.18
C ALA A 34 -4.62 -17.75 -5.83
N ASP A 35 -5.14 -18.97 -5.86
CA ASP A 35 -4.41 -20.21 -5.56
C ASP A 35 -3.51 -20.71 -6.71
N LEU A 36 -3.61 -20.11 -7.90
CA LEU A 36 -2.75 -20.45 -9.03
C LEU A 36 -1.28 -20.03 -8.78
N PRO A 37 -0.31 -20.74 -9.40
CA PRO A 37 1.12 -20.44 -9.23
C PRO A 37 1.48 -18.99 -9.57
N VAL A 38 2.35 -18.40 -8.76
CA VAL A 38 2.79 -17.00 -8.92
C VAL A 38 3.57 -16.76 -10.20
N GLU A 39 4.20 -17.79 -10.75
CA GLU A 39 4.97 -17.74 -11.99
C GLU A 39 4.10 -17.45 -13.22
N THR A 40 2.81 -17.82 -13.16
CA THR A 40 1.86 -17.66 -14.27
C THR A 40 0.68 -16.77 -13.93
N ASN A 41 0.49 -16.42 -12.65
CA ASN A 41 -0.68 -15.67 -12.18
C ASN A 41 -0.30 -14.42 -11.39
N VAL A 42 0.36 -13.49 -12.07
CA VAL A 42 0.66 -12.12 -11.62
C VAL A 42 0.22 -11.13 -12.69
N ASN A 43 -0.17 -9.92 -12.27
CA ASN A 43 -0.57 -8.85 -13.17
C ASN A 43 0.64 -8.00 -13.58
N LEU A 44 1.20 -8.32 -14.74
CA LEU A 44 2.35 -7.61 -15.32
C LEU A 44 2.06 -6.14 -15.63
N ALA A 45 0.80 -5.74 -15.81
CA ALA A 45 0.45 -4.34 -16.09
C ALA A 45 0.68 -3.40 -14.90
N LEU A 46 0.86 -3.95 -13.69
CA LEU A 46 1.16 -3.19 -12.49
C LEU A 46 2.67 -3.03 -12.22
N ASP A 47 3.53 -3.66 -13.03
CA ASP A 47 4.97 -3.55 -12.84
C ASP A 47 5.47 -2.11 -13.07
N GLY A 48 6.24 -1.59 -12.12
CA GLY A 48 6.74 -0.22 -12.12
C GLY A 48 5.69 0.86 -11.83
N LYS A 49 4.43 0.50 -11.57
CA LYS A 49 3.37 1.48 -11.32
C LYS A 49 3.37 1.99 -9.89
N LYS A 50 3.06 3.27 -9.74
CA LYS A 50 2.70 3.84 -8.43
C LYS A 50 1.29 3.38 -8.08
N VAL A 51 1.16 2.74 -6.93
CA VAL A 51 -0.11 2.17 -6.46
C VAL A 51 -0.38 2.59 -5.03
N ILE A 52 -1.65 2.57 -4.65
CA ILE A 52 -2.09 2.56 -3.26
C ILE A 52 -2.96 1.34 -3.02
N ILE A 53 -2.64 0.58 -1.98
CA ILE A 53 -3.32 -0.69 -1.66
C ILE A 53 -3.58 -0.80 -0.14
N PRO A 54 -4.82 -1.13 0.28
CA PRO A 54 -5.10 -1.42 1.68
C PRO A 54 -4.66 -2.85 2.05
N GLY A 55 -4.11 -3.04 3.24
CA GLY A 55 -3.80 -4.37 3.74
C GLY A 55 -3.32 -4.41 5.18
N PHE A 56 -3.22 -5.61 5.73
CA PHE A 56 -2.70 -5.87 7.07
C PHE A 56 -1.18 -6.05 7.03
N VAL A 57 -0.51 -5.50 8.04
CA VAL A 57 0.95 -5.49 8.14
C VAL A 57 1.43 -6.68 8.97
N VAL A 58 2.37 -7.45 8.42
CA VAL A 58 3.10 -8.52 9.12
C VAL A 58 4.58 -8.14 9.17
N PRO A 59 5.08 -7.63 10.31
CA PRO A 59 6.46 -7.16 10.43
C PRO A 59 7.48 -8.27 10.12
N LEU A 60 8.52 -7.93 9.36
CA LEU A 60 9.67 -8.82 9.12
C LEU A 60 10.88 -8.43 9.97
N ASP A 61 11.02 -7.14 10.28
CA ASP A 61 12.14 -6.62 11.06
C ASP A 61 11.70 -6.27 12.48
N GLY A 62 11.98 -7.15 13.44
CA GLY A 62 11.98 -6.81 14.87
C GLY A 62 10.61 -6.70 15.56
N LYS A 63 10.58 -7.09 16.84
CA LYS A 63 9.39 -7.15 17.68
C LYS A 63 9.04 -5.77 18.26
N ASN A 64 7.77 -5.37 18.12
CA ASN A 64 7.06 -4.47 19.04
C ASN A 64 7.53 -3.01 19.22
N SER A 65 8.23 -2.40 18.26
CA SER A 65 8.57 -0.96 18.38
C SER A 65 7.48 -0.02 17.88
N GLY A 66 6.39 -0.52 17.30
CA GLY A 66 5.40 0.32 16.60
C GLY A 66 5.95 0.97 15.32
N TYR A 67 7.21 0.69 14.94
CA TYR A 67 7.83 1.15 13.71
C TYR A 67 8.45 -0.01 12.94
N VAL A 68 8.20 -0.09 11.63
CA VAL A 68 8.70 -1.19 10.79
C VAL A 68 9.30 -0.65 9.49
N LYS A 69 10.35 -1.31 9.00
CA LYS A 69 11.00 -0.97 7.73
C LYS A 69 10.64 -1.96 6.63
N ASN A 70 10.76 -3.25 6.89
CA ASN A 70 10.32 -4.33 6.01
C ASN A 70 9.18 -5.12 6.65
N PHE A 71 8.16 -5.42 5.85
CA PHE A 71 6.99 -6.18 6.26
C PHE A 71 6.33 -6.88 5.07
N LEU A 72 5.49 -7.87 5.36
CA LEU A 72 4.55 -8.40 4.38
C LEU A 72 3.22 -7.64 4.49
N LEU A 73 2.64 -7.28 3.35
CA LEU A 73 1.27 -6.79 3.26
C LEU A 73 0.39 -7.90 2.72
N THR A 74 -0.80 -8.07 3.31
CA THR A 74 -1.73 -9.18 3.00
C THR A 74 -3.20 -8.74 3.16
N PRO A 75 -4.17 -9.35 2.46
CA PRO A 75 -5.59 -9.05 2.64
C PRO A 75 -6.16 -9.60 3.96
N GLN A 76 -5.42 -10.47 4.65
CA GLN A 76 -5.93 -11.23 5.78
C GLN A 76 -5.55 -10.60 7.12
N GLN A 77 -6.55 -10.29 7.94
CA GLN A 77 -6.35 -9.89 9.33
C GLN A 77 -5.71 -11.04 10.13
N GLY A 78 -4.79 -10.71 11.04
CA GLY A 78 -4.20 -11.68 11.95
C GLY A 78 -3.32 -12.74 11.26
N ALA A 79 -2.82 -12.46 10.06
CA ALA A 79 -1.92 -13.32 9.30
C ALA A 79 -0.55 -13.45 10.00
N CYS A 80 -0.48 -14.26 11.06
CA CYS A 80 0.75 -14.55 11.79
C CYS A 80 0.86 -16.05 12.08
N PHE A 81 1.91 -16.69 11.55
CA PHE A 81 2.56 -18.00 11.82
C PHE A 81 1.73 -19.27 12.14
N HIS A 82 0.53 -19.18 12.72
CA HIS A 82 -0.35 -20.31 13.06
C HIS A 82 -1.30 -20.69 11.92
N LYS A 83 -1.41 -19.86 10.89
CA LYS A 83 -2.17 -20.09 9.67
C LYS A 83 -1.21 -20.11 8.48
N PRO A 84 -1.46 -20.94 7.44
CA PRO A 84 -0.69 -20.87 6.21
C PRO A 84 -0.68 -19.43 5.66
N PRO A 85 0.46 -18.94 5.16
CA PRO A 85 0.53 -17.62 4.54
C PRO A 85 -0.40 -17.55 3.31
N SER A 86 -0.84 -16.34 2.96
CA SER A 86 -1.57 -16.11 1.70
C SER A 86 -0.76 -16.64 0.50
N PRO A 87 -1.42 -16.98 -0.62
CA PRO A 87 -0.72 -17.29 -1.86
C PRO A 87 0.28 -16.19 -2.25
N ALA A 88 1.39 -16.55 -2.90
CA ALA A 88 2.48 -15.60 -3.15
C ALA A 88 2.06 -14.42 -4.04
N ASN A 89 1.14 -14.62 -5.00
CA ASN A 89 0.52 -13.55 -5.80
C ASN A 89 -0.50 -12.68 -5.03
N GLN A 90 -0.73 -12.96 -3.75
CA GLN A 90 -1.54 -12.19 -2.80
C GLN A 90 -0.71 -11.76 -1.58
N LEU A 91 0.62 -11.73 -1.74
CA LEU A 91 1.57 -11.21 -0.75
C LEU A 91 2.51 -10.21 -1.40
N ILE A 92 2.66 -9.06 -0.75
CA ILE A 92 3.58 -8.01 -1.16
C ILE A 92 4.65 -7.87 -0.08
N HIS A 93 5.92 -8.00 -0.47
CA HIS A 93 7.02 -7.55 0.38
C HIS A 93 7.13 -6.03 0.27
N VAL A 94 6.90 -5.31 1.35
CA VAL A 94 7.00 -3.86 1.39
C VAL A 94 8.29 -3.46 2.11
N SER A 95 9.02 -2.51 1.52
CA SER A 95 10.19 -1.89 2.15
C SER A 95 10.13 -0.36 2.07
N PHE A 96 10.43 0.30 3.18
CA PHE A 96 10.63 1.76 3.25
C PHE A 96 12.12 2.09 3.43
N ASP A 97 12.54 3.30 3.08
CA ASP A 97 13.92 3.76 3.36
C ASP A 97 14.14 4.01 4.85
N VAL A 98 13.13 4.58 5.50
CA VAL A 98 13.08 4.88 6.94
C VAL A 98 11.91 4.10 7.57
N PRO A 99 12.05 3.55 8.79
CA PRO A 99 10.94 2.88 9.47
C PRO A 99 9.70 3.76 9.58
N ILE A 100 8.52 3.18 9.34
CA ILE A 100 7.22 3.87 9.41
C ILE A 100 6.42 3.42 10.63
N ALA A 101 5.58 4.30 11.18
CA ALA A 101 4.70 3.98 12.29
C ALA A 101 3.56 3.05 11.86
N ILE A 102 3.34 1.98 12.62
CA ILE A 102 2.21 1.06 12.50
C ILE A 102 1.49 1.05 13.86
N PRO A 103 0.44 1.86 14.02
CA PRO A 103 -0.19 2.07 15.32
C PRO A 103 -0.93 0.84 15.85
N ASP A 104 -1.53 0.06 14.95
CA ASP A 104 -2.25 -1.17 15.29
C ASP A 104 -2.08 -2.21 14.18
N LEU A 105 -1.46 -3.35 14.49
CA LEU A 105 -1.28 -4.47 13.57
C LEU A 105 -2.59 -5.23 13.27
N GLN A 106 -3.64 -4.98 14.05
CA GLN A 106 -4.97 -5.56 13.82
C GLN A 106 -5.81 -4.74 12.85
N GLN A 107 -5.39 -3.51 12.52
CA GLN A 107 -6.06 -2.65 11.54
C GLN A 107 -5.31 -2.64 10.21
N PRO A 108 -6.02 -2.49 9.08
CA PRO A 108 -5.36 -2.32 7.82
C PRO A 108 -4.69 -0.94 7.72
N MET A 109 -3.70 -0.86 6.84
CA MET A 109 -3.01 0.36 6.43
C MET A 109 -3.21 0.53 4.93
N TYR A 110 -3.38 1.76 4.46
CA TYR A 110 -3.17 2.10 3.06
C TYR A 110 -1.69 2.32 2.84
N ILE A 111 -1.09 1.53 1.95
CA ILE A 111 0.32 1.65 1.59
C ILE A 111 0.41 2.16 0.16
N ALA A 112 1.03 3.33 -0.01
CA ALA A 112 1.35 3.88 -1.31
C ALA A 112 2.82 3.68 -1.64
N GLY A 113 3.14 3.32 -2.88
CA GLY A 113 4.51 3.09 -3.31
C GLY A 113 4.64 2.66 -4.76
N THR A 114 5.86 2.36 -5.19
CA THR A 114 6.12 1.79 -6.52
C THR A 114 6.10 0.27 -6.43
N LEU A 115 5.17 -0.37 -7.14
CA LEU A 115 5.03 -1.82 -7.18
C LEU A 115 5.96 -2.40 -8.25
N SER A 116 6.56 -3.54 -7.96
CA SER A 116 7.30 -4.36 -8.91
C SER A 116 6.80 -5.78 -8.86
N VAL A 117 6.60 -6.40 -10.02
CA VAL A 117 6.35 -7.83 -10.15
C VAL A 117 7.68 -8.54 -9.96
N LYS A 118 7.92 -9.02 -8.75
CA LYS A 118 9.18 -9.63 -8.37
C LYS A 118 8.91 -10.75 -7.38
N SER A 119 9.04 -11.99 -7.85
CA SER A 119 8.96 -13.11 -6.93
C SER A 119 10.24 -13.25 -6.13
N ALA A 120 10.12 -13.28 -4.81
CA ALA A 120 11.24 -13.41 -3.89
C ALA A 120 10.80 -14.03 -2.55
N GLN A 121 11.75 -14.65 -1.87
CA GLN A 121 11.59 -15.01 -0.46
C GLN A 121 11.69 -13.73 0.39
N ALA A 122 10.72 -13.51 1.27
CA ALA A 122 10.69 -12.39 2.21
C ALA A 122 10.30 -12.92 3.60
N GLY A 123 11.27 -12.92 4.53
CA GLY A 123 11.11 -13.60 5.81
C GLY A 123 10.73 -15.06 5.62
N PHE A 124 9.57 -15.44 6.15
CA PHE A 124 9.06 -16.82 6.13
C PHE A 124 8.13 -17.14 4.94
N ALA A 125 7.84 -16.19 4.06
CA ALA A 125 6.92 -16.39 2.94
C ALA A 125 7.55 -16.05 1.57
N LYS A 126 7.06 -16.73 0.53
CA LYS A 126 7.32 -16.34 -0.86
C LYS A 126 6.32 -15.27 -1.26
N THR A 127 6.78 -14.23 -1.94
CA THR A 127 5.96 -13.14 -2.47
C THR A 127 6.03 -13.12 -3.99
N GLY A 128 5.02 -12.53 -4.64
CA GLY A 128 5.00 -12.25 -6.08
C GLY A 128 5.34 -10.79 -6.40
N TYR A 129 5.29 -9.94 -5.39
CA TYR A 129 5.42 -8.51 -5.53
C TYR A 129 6.37 -7.92 -4.49
N HIS A 130 7.08 -6.87 -4.90
CA HIS A 130 7.76 -5.97 -4.00
C HIS A 130 7.20 -4.56 -4.16
N LEU A 131 6.97 -3.85 -3.07
CA LEU A 131 6.53 -2.45 -3.10
C LEU A 131 7.55 -1.59 -2.35
N LYS A 132 8.12 -0.62 -3.08
CA LYS A 132 8.95 0.41 -2.48
C LYS A 132 8.03 1.50 -1.92
N GLY A 133 7.90 1.53 -0.60
CA GLY A 133 6.97 2.40 0.11
C GLY A 133 7.33 3.87 0.00
N ILE A 134 6.31 4.70 -0.22
CA ILE A 134 6.38 6.17 -0.23
C ILE A 134 5.59 6.72 0.96
N GLU A 135 4.40 6.19 1.20
CA GLU A 135 3.50 6.65 2.26
C GLU A 135 2.73 5.48 2.87
N ALA A 136 2.41 5.60 4.16
CA ALA A 136 1.54 4.68 4.88
C ALA A 136 0.54 5.46 5.72
N ILE A 137 -0.74 5.19 5.51
CA ILE A 137 -1.84 5.87 6.19
C ILE A 137 -2.67 4.82 6.93
N ALA A 138 -2.95 5.07 8.21
CA ALA A 138 -3.83 4.19 8.98
C ALA A 138 -5.23 4.20 8.38
N TYR A 139 -5.84 3.02 8.25
CA TYR A 139 -7.24 2.95 7.86
C TYR A 139 -8.10 3.58 8.97
N PRO A 140 -9.07 4.45 8.65
CA PRO A 140 -9.86 5.13 9.67
C PRO A 140 -10.70 4.12 10.45
N ALA A 141 -10.35 3.90 11.72
CA ALA A 141 -11.04 2.98 12.63
C ALA A 141 -12.36 3.55 13.16
N HIS A 142 -12.51 4.88 13.18
CA HIS A 142 -13.73 5.59 13.56
C HIS A 142 -14.00 6.72 12.56
N ILE A 143 -15.08 6.58 11.80
CA ILE A 143 -15.70 7.72 11.13
C ILE A 143 -16.61 8.40 12.14
N SER A 144 -16.17 9.52 12.72
CA SER A 144 -17.09 10.38 13.47
C SER A 144 -18.12 10.92 12.47
N THR A 145 -19.30 10.31 12.39
CA THR A 145 -20.42 10.91 11.67
C THR A 145 -20.89 12.13 12.48
N PRO A 146 -20.98 13.33 11.89
CA PRO A 146 -21.37 14.53 12.64
C PRO A 146 -22.76 14.53 13.31
N ASP A 147 -23.59 13.48 13.18
CA ASP A 147 -25.01 13.52 13.58
C ASP A 147 -25.48 12.34 14.46
N THR A 148 -24.64 11.71 15.28
CA THR A 148 -25.11 10.62 16.17
C THR A 148 -24.58 10.70 17.60
N GLU A 149 -24.67 11.88 18.21
CA GLU A 149 -24.52 12.03 19.68
C GLU A 149 -25.79 12.54 20.39
N GLN A 150 -26.94 12.64 19.71
CA GLN A 150 -28.18 13.16 20.34
C GLN A 150 -29.45 12.32 20.14
N ALA A 151 -29.36 11.02 19.83
CA ALA A 151 -30.55 10.21 19.57
C ALA A 151 -30.67 8.92 20.38
N HIS A 152 -30.14 8.83 21.61
CA HIS A 152 -30.53 7.77 22.55
C HIS A 152 -30.56 8.27 24.00
N GLN A 153 -31.50 9.18 24.27
CA GLN A 153 -32.05 9.40 25.62
C GLN A 153 -33.57 9.47 25.53
N HIS A 154 -34.23 8.36 25.21
CA HIS A 154 -35.65 8.15 25.46
C HIS A 154 -35.88 6.64 25.53
N GLU A 155 -35.82 6.06 26.73
CA GLU A 155 -36.96 5.39 27.40
C GLU A 155 -36.54 4.96 28.82
#